data_AF-A0A926VES3-F1
#
_entry.id   AF-A0A926VES3-F1
#
_cell.length_a   1.000
_cell.length_b   1.000
_cell.length_c   1.000
_cell.angle_alpha   90.00
_cell.angle_beta   90.00
_cell.angle_gamma   90.00
#
_symmetry.space_group_name_H-M   'P 1'
#
loop_
_entity.id
_entity.type
_entity.pdbx_description
1 polymer ?
#
loop_
_entity_poly.entity_id
_entity_poly.type
_entity_poly.pdbx_seq_one_letter_code
_entity_poly.pdbx_strand_id
1 'polypeptide(L)'
;MQAKKRTEYIALLLTQEEKLTWQHKADSHNMTLSAYIRHCVERRTSSTPIPEINRLTYHQLTKIALSLSHALAMMKAAKSNGQNLPSLDEIMRTTADTRKVVREVQSQLLGLTPSEEAL
;
A
#
# COMPACT_ATOMS: atom_id res chain seq x y z
N MET A 1 -7.68 24.95 26.93
CA MET A 1 -8.82 24.46 26.15
C MET A 1 -9.66 23.55 27.03
N GLN A 2 -10.92 23.90 27.31
CA GLN A 2 -11.84 23.03 28.04
C GLN A 2 -12.13 21.80 27.15
N ALA A 3 -11.83 20.60 27.62
CA ALA A 3 -12.18 19.38 26.88
C ALA A 3 -13.71 19.34 26.74
N LYS A 4 -14.22 19.28 25.49
CA LYS A 4 -15.66 19.13 25.24
C LYS A 4 -16.16 17.91 26.01
N LYS A 5 -17.11 18.12 26.92
CA LYS A 5 -17.69 17.05 27.73
C LYS A 5 -18.48 16.12 26.81
N ARG A 6 -18.35 14.81 27.01
CA ARG A 6 -19.11 13.79 26.28
C ARG A 6 -20.55 13.82 26.77
N THR A 7 -21.51 13.96 25.84
CA THR A 7 -22.94 14.14 26.16
C THR A 7 -23.83 13.00 25.67
N GLU A 8 -23.32 12.11 24.82
CA GLU A 8 -24.10 11.04 24.19
C GLU A 8 -23.61 9.66 24.62
N TYR A 9 -24.56 8.74 24.78
CA TYR A 9 -24.31 7.34 25.11
C TYR A 9 -24.79 6.45 23.96
N ILE A 10 -23.91 5.54 23.52
CA ILE A 10 -24.20 4.53 22.50
C ILE A 10 -23.95 3.17 23.15
N ALA A 11 -24.98 2.32 23.18
CA ALA A 11 -24.89 0.95 23.66
C ALA A 11 -24.47 0.01 22.51
N LEU A 12 -23.58 -0.92 22.81
CA LEU A 12 -23.20 -2.02 21.92
C LEU A 12 -23.63 -3.34 22.54
N LEU A 13 -24.33 -4.17 21.78
CA LEU A 13 -24.66 -5.53 22.18
C LEU A 13 -23.51 -6.44 21.76
N LEU A 14 -22.92 -7.13 22.72
CA LEU A 14 -21.81 -8.05 22.53
C LEU A 14 -22.12 -9.35 23.27
N THR A 15 -21.68 -10.46 22.70
CA THR A 15 -21.52 -11.70 23.44
C THR A 15 -20.43 -11.53 24.50
N GLN A 16 -20.43 -12.43 25.49
CA GLN A 16 -19.42 -12.40 26.56
C GLN A 16 -18.00 -12.60 26.00
N GLU A 17 -17.84 -13.45 24.99
CA GLU A 17 -16.56 -13.73 24.34
C GLU A 17 -16.02 -12.52 23.56
N GLU A 18 -16.89 -11.83 22.82
CA GLU A 18 -16.51 -10.60 22.11
C GLU A 18 -16.06 -9.52 23.08
N LYS A 19 -16.78 -9.35 24.19
CA LYS A 19 -16.42 -8.38 25.23
C LYS A 19 -15.04 -8.67 25.82
N LEU A 20 -14.75 -9.93 26.16
CA LEU A 20 -13.43 -10.34 26.68
C LEU A 20 -12.33 -10.08 25.66
N THR A 21 -12.58 -10.45 24.40
CA THR A 21 -11.63 -10.23 23.30
C THR A 21 -11.31 -8.74 23.14
N TRP A 22 -12.31 -7.88 23.20
CA TRP A 22 -12.11 -6.43 23.05
C TRP A 22 -11.44 -5.84 24.28
N GLN A 23 -11.73 -6.36 25.48
CA GLN A 23 -11.08 -5.96 26.72
C GLN A 23 -9.57 -6.25 26.66
N HIS A 24 -9.18 -7.46 26.26
CA HIS A 24 -7.76 -7.82 26.10
C HIS A 24 -7.03 -6.90 25.11
N LYS A 25 -7.70 -6.51 24.02
CA LYS A 25 -7.14 -5.56 23.05
C LYS A 25 -7.03 -4.13 23.62
N ALA A 26 -7.97 -3.71 24.45
CA ALA A 26 -7.89 -2.43 25.15
C ALA A 26 -6.72 -2.42 26.15
N ASP A 27 -6.58 -3.49 26.92
CA ASP A 27 -5.52 -3.66 27.91
C ASP A 27 -4.14 -3.67 27.25
N SER A 28 -3.97 -4.32 26.10
CA SER A 28 -2.70 -4.33 25.36
C SER A 28 -2.27 -2.95 24.85
N HIS A 29 -3.20 -2.01 24.74
CA HIS A 29 -2.94 -0.61 24.37
C HIS A 29 -2.91 0.33 25.59
N ASN A 30 -3.00 -0.20 26.82
CA ASN A 30 -3.15 0.58 28.06
C ASN A 30 -4.34 1.55 28.01
N MET A 31 -5.44 1.13 27.39
CA MET A 31 -6.67 1.93 27.24
C MET A 31 -7.85 1.27 27.97
N THR A 32 -8.80 2.08 28.42
CA THR A 32 -10.10 1.54 28.83
C THR A 32 -10.88 1.03 27.61
N LEU A 33 -11.75 0.04 27.79
CA LEU A 33 -12.56 -0.51 26.68
C LEU A 33 -13.30 0.58 25.89
N SER A 34 -13.89 1.56 26.56
CA SER A 34 -14.58 2.68 25.90
C SER A 34 -13.63 3.64 25.18
N ALA A 35 -12.40 3.82 25.68
CA ALA A 35 -11.38 4.61 24.98
C ALA A 35 -10.86 3.86 23.75
N TYR A 36 -10.62 2.56 23.89
CA TYR A 36 -10.18 1.68 22.81
C TYR A 36 -11.20 1.60 21.67
N ILE A 37 -12.49 1.35 21.97
CA ILE A 37 -13.55 1.31 20.95
C ILE A 37 -13.63 2.65 20.21
N ARG A 38 -13.58 3.77 20.93
CA ARG A 38 -13.60 5.11 20.31
C ARG A 38 -12.37 5.33 19.44
N HIS A 39 -11.18 5.01 19.95
CA HIS A 39 -9.93 5.09 19.22
C HIS A 39 -10.01 4.29 17.91
N CYS A 40 -10.56 3.08 17.95
CA CYS A 40 -10.79 2.27 16.77
C CYS A 40 -11.80 2.90 15.82
N VAL A 41 -12.93 3.43 16.31
CA VAL A 41 -13.97 4.04 15.46
C VAL A 41 -13.48 5.33 14.81
N GLU A 42 -12.81 6.22 15.55
CA GLU A 42 -12.28 7.48 15.06
C GLU A 42 -11.13 7.26 14.06
N ARG A 43 -10.35 6.18 14.23
CA ARG A 43 -9.27 5.81 13.32
C ARG A 43 -9.68 4.86 12.21
N ARG A 44 -10.91 4.33 12.24
CA ARG A 44 -11.50 3.67 11.06
C ARG A 44 -11.70 4.76 10.02
N THR A 45 -10.67 5.01 9.23
CA THR A 45 -10.91 5.31 7.83
C THR A 45 -11.67 4.10 7.30
N SER A 46 -12.91 4.28 6.86
CA SER A 46 -13.48 3.31 5.93
C SER A 46 -12.48 3.29 4.79
N SER A 47 -11.61 2.27 4.72
CA SER A 47 -10.70 2.12 3.58
C SER A 47 -11.62 2.07 2.38
N THR A 48 -11.65 3.15 1.60
CA THR A 48 -12.44 3.17 0.38
C THR A 48 -11.99 1.93 -0.39
N PRO A 49 -12.88 0.98 -0.71
CA PRO A 49 -12.47 -0.23 -1.40
C PRO A 49 -11.76 0.21 -2.67
N ILE A 50 -10.53 -0.28 -2.87
CA ILE A 50 -9.74 0.04 -4.06
C ILE A 50 -10.62 -0.30 -5.27
N PRO A 51 -10.93 0.67 -6.15
CA PRO A 51 -11.77 0.41 -7.31
C PRO A 51 -11.23 -0.77 -8.11
N GLU A 52 -12.11 -1.66 -8.58
CA GLU A 52 -11.68 -2.86 -9.33
C GLU A 52 -10.85 -2.49 -10.56
N ILE A 53 -11.15 -1.36 -11.19
CA ILE A 53 -10.35 -0.80 -12.28
C ILE A 53 -8.89 -0.56 -11.87
N ASN A 54 -8.64 -0.05 -10.66
CA ASN A 54 -7.27 0.18 -10.17
C ASN A 54 -6.52 -1.14 -9.95
N ARG A 55 -7.21 -2.19 -9.48
CA ARG A 55 -6.61 -3.53 -9.33
C ARG A 55 -6.25 -4.13 -10.68
N LEU A 56 -7.16 -4.03 -11.66
CA LEU A 56 -6.92 -4.50 -13.02
C LEU A 56 -5.75 -3.74 -13.67
N THR A 57 -5.72 -2.41 -13.55
CA THR A 57 -4.63 -1.57 -14.05
C THR A 57 -3.31 -1.92 -13.36
N TYR A 58 -3.29 -2.14 -12.04
CA TYR A 58 -2.10 -2.59 -11.32
C TYR A 58 -1.54 -3.91 -11.88
N HIS A 59 -2.40 -4.89 -12.15
CA HIS A 59 -1.98 -6.17 -12.72
C HIS A 59 -1.43 -6.01 -14.15
N GLN A 60 -2.03 -5.16 -14.98
CA GLN A 60 -1.51 -4.85 -16.31
C GLN A 60 -0.14 -4.16 -16.24
N LEU A 61 0.01 -3.18 -15.35
CA LEU A 61 1.28 -2.48 -15.11
C LEU A 61 2.37 -3.43 -14.60
N THR A 62 2.01 -4.42 -13.78
CA THR A 62 2.95 -5.46 -13.31
C THR A 62 3.54 -6.24 -14.47
N LYS A 63 2.70 -6.64 -15.44
CA LYS A 63 3.16 -7.36 -16.65
C LYS A 63 4.11 -6.49 -17.47
N ILE A 64 3.80 -5.20 -17.62
CA ILE A 64 4.66 -4.25 -18.33
C ILE A 64 6.01 -4.10 -17.61
N ALA A 65 6.00 -3.92 -16.28
CA ALA A 65 7.23 -3.80 -15.48
C ALA A 65 8.13 -5.04 -15.58
N LEU A 66 7.53 -6.23 -15.66
CA LEU A 66 8.26 -7.49 -15.86
C LEU A 66 8.91 -7.52 -17.25
N SER A 67 8.16 -7.20 -18.31
CA SER A 67 8.69 -7.13 -19.68
C SER A 67 9.84 -6.12 -19.81
N LEU A 68 9.72 -4.94 -19.19
CA LEU A 68 10.78 -3.92 -19.18
C LEU A 68 12.02 -4.41 -18.41
N SER A 69 11.83 -5.15 -17.32
CA SER A 69 12.95 -5.72 -16.56
C SER A 69 13.69 -6.79 -17.36
N HIS A 70 12.95 -7.62 -18.11
CA HIS A 70 13.53 -8.60 -19.02
C HIS A 70 14.30 -7.93 -20.17
N ALA A 71 13.72 -6.89 -20.79
CA ALA A 71 14.40 -6.11 -21.83
C ALA A 71 15.71 -5.47 -21.31
N LEU A 72 15.70 -4.92 -20.10
CA LEU A 72 16.91 -4.40 -19.45
C LEU A 72 17.98 -5.48 -19.24
N ALA A 73 17.59 -6.68 -18.80
CA ALA A 73 18.51 -7.79 -18.61
C ALA A 73 19.13 -8.24 -19.95
N MET A 74 18.31 -8.35 -21.00
CA MET A 74 18.77 -8.69 -22.35
C MET A 74 19.72 -7.64 -22.92
N MET A 75 19.42 -6.35 -22.77
CA MET A 75 20.30 -5.26 -23.23
C MET A 75 21.62 -5.23 -22.47
N LYS A 76 21.62 -5.49 -21.16
CA LYS A 76 22.84 -5.63 -20.37
C LYS A 76 23.69 -6.80 -20.85
N ALA A 77 23.08 -7.95 -21.13
CA ALA A 77 23.76 -9.12 -21.66
C ALA A 77 24.33 -8.87 -23.08
N ALA A 78 23.60 -8.16 -23.94
CA ALA A 78 24.08 -7.75 -25.26
C ALA A 78 25.31 -6.82 -25.15
N LYS A 79 25.27 -5.85 -24.23
CA LYS A 79 26.39 -4.94 -23.93
C LYS A 79 27.61 -5.71 -23.42
N SER A 80 27.45 -6.66 -22.50
CA SER A 80 28.57 -7.47 -21.99
C SER A 80 29.18 -8.38 -23.05
N ASN A 81 28.39 -8.79 -24.06
CA ASN A 81 28.84 -9.60 -25.18
C ASN A 81 29.48 -8.77 -26.32
N GLY A 82 29.78 -7.48 -26.06
CA GLY A 82 30.51 -6.62 -27.00
C GLY A 82 29.68 -6.06 -28.15
N GLN A 83 28.34 -6.16 -28.10
CA GLN A 83 27.47 -5.48 -29.07
C GLN A 83 27.42 -3.99 -28.74
N ASN A 84 28.35 -3.22 -29.32
CA ASN A 84 28.34 -1.77 -29.24
C ASN A 84 27.35 -1.19 -30.27
N LEU A 85 26.08 -1.11 -29.87
CA LEU A 85 25.06 -0.41 -30.64
C LEU A 85 24.99 1.05 -30.17
N PRO A 86 25.27 2.05 -31.03
CA PRO A 86 24.96 3.44 -30.71
C PRO A 86 23.45 3.53 -30.48
N SER A 87 23.03 4.11 -29.35
CA SER A 87 21.66 4.13 -28.75
C SER A 87 21.36 3.08 -27.66
N LEU A 88 22.17 2.03 -27.48
CA LEU A 88 21.85 0.99 -26.48
C LEU A 88 21.76 1.56 -25.04
N ASP A 89 22.67 2.47 -24.69
CA ASP A 89 22.68 3.11 -23.37
C ASP A 89 21.49 4.04 -23.16
N GLU A 90 21.03 4.72 -24.21
CA GLU A 90 19.87 5.59 -24.19
C GLU A 90 18.56 4.78 -24.07
N ILE A 91 18.46 3.67 -24.80
CA ILE A 91 17.32 2.73 -24.72
C ILE A 91 17.28 2.08 -23.33
N MET A 92 18.43 1.68 -22.78
CA MET A 92 18.52 1.15 -21.42
C MET A 92 18.06 2.16 -20.38
N ARG A 93 18.49 3.42 -20.49
CA ARG A 93 18.05 4.48 -19.57
C ARG A 93 16.54 4.72 -19.68
N THR A 94 16.03 4.88 -20.89
CA THR A 94 14.59 5.09 -21.15
C THR A 94 13.73 3.93 -20.63
N THR A 95 14.21 2.69 -20.76
CA THR A 95 13.53 1.49 -20.26
C THR A 95 13.52 1.46 -18.73
N ALA A 96 14.61 1.86 -18.09
CA ALA A 96 14.70 1.96 -16.64
C ALA A 96 13.78 3.07 -16.08
N ASP A 97 13.75 4.23 -16.73
CA ASP A 97 12.89 5.35 -16.35
C ASP A 97 11.41 5.00 -16.52
N THR A 98 11.04 4.37 -17.64
CA THR A 98 9.67 3.87 -17.86
C THR A 98 9.27 2.88 -16.77
N ARG A 99 10.16 1.95 -16.38
CA ARG A 99 9.89 1.00 -15.30
C ARG A 99 9.65 1.70 -13.96
N LYS A 100 10.40 2.76 -13.67
CA LYS A 100 10.24 3.55 -12.45
C LYS A 100 8.85 4.20 -12.41
N VAL A 101 8.45 4.86 -13.50
CA VAL A 101 7.13 5.49 -13.62
C VAL A 101 6.01 4.46 -13.48
N VAL A 102 6.16 3.27 -14.09
CA VAL A 102 5.18 2.18 -13.96
C VAL A 102 4.99 1.79 -12.49
N ARG A 103 6.08 1.63 -11.72
CA ARG A 103 5.99 1.31 -10.28
C ARG A 103 5.35 2.43 -9.47
N GLU A 104 5.69 3.68 -9.77
CA GLU A 104 5.09 4.83 -9.09
C GLU A 104 3.57 4.89 -9.30
N VAL A 105 3.10 4.66 -10.52
CA VAL A 105 1.66 4.59 -10.83
C VAL A 105 1.01 3.39 -10.13
N GLN A 106 1.68 2.24 -10.04
CA GLN A 106 1.18 1.08 -9.29
C GLN A 106 0.94 1.41 -7.80
N SER A 107 1.87 2.10 -7.16
CA SER A 107 1.78 2.47 -5.75
C SER A 107 0.67 3.50 -5.51
N GLN A 108 0.50 4.46 -6.44
CA GLN A 108 -0.61 5.42 -6.42
C GLN A 108 -1.98 4.74 -6.57
N LEU A 109 -2.10 3.73 -7.46
CA LEU A 109 -3.37 3.01 -7.69
C LEU A 109 -3.85 2.22 -6.47
N LEU A 110 -2.92 1.74 -5.65
CA LEU A 110 -3.20 0.98 -4.44
C LEU A 110 -3.25 1.84 -3.17
N GLY A 111 -2.89 3.14 -3.27
CA GLY A 111 -2.78 4.01 -2.11
C GLY A 111 -1.63 3.66 -1.16
N LEU A 112 -0.62 2.93 -1.65
CA LEU A 112 0.55 2.55 -0.87
C LEU A 112 1.50 3.75 -0.74
N THR A 113 1.95 4.03 0.47
CA THR A 113 3.02 5.04 0.66
C THR A 113 4.37 4.41 0.30
N PRO A 114 5.35 5.17 -0.20
CA PRO A 114 6.67 4.65 -0.63
C PRO A 114 7.49 3.94 0.47
N SER A 115 6.99 3.87 1.71
CA SER A 115 7.57 3.10 2.83
C SER A 115 7.14 1.62 2.85
N GLU A 116 6.13 1.21 2.08
CA GLU A 116 5.55 -0.14 2.15
C GLU A 116 6.05 -1.09 1.05
N GLU A 117 6.92 -0.62 0.14
CA GLU A 117 7.50 -1.43 -0.95
C GLU A 117 8.65 -2.37 -0.49
N ALA A 118 8.98 -2.41 0.80
CA ALA A 118 10.16 -3.13 1.33
C ALA A 118 9.86 -4.49 1.99
N LEU A 119 8.70 -5.10 1.70
CA LEU A 119 8.37 -6.48 2.14
C LEU A 119 8.17 -7.41 0.94
#